data_AF-A0A353MD87-F1
#
_entry.id   AF-A0A353MD87-F1
#
_cell.length_a   1.000
_cell.length_b   1.000
_cell.length_c   1.000
_cell.angle_alpha   90.00
_cell.angle_beta   90.00
_cell.angle_gamma   90.00
#
_symmetry.space_group_name_H-M   'P 1'
#
loop_
_entity.id
_entity.type
_entity.pdbx_description
1 polymer ?
#
loop_
_entity_poly.entity_id
_entity_poly.type
_entity_poly.pdbx_seq_one_letter_code
_entity_poly.pdbx_strand_id
1 'polypeptide(L)'
;MSLQSKYINEVLINPSTNHILKVGMPIILLLTLGLSLHESFGEEKRLDTVAGEIRYIRNEKTSRCNVLLDNKSILKMECEFAYLPEIRGDFRENLGKFDEVVVLQENPMGNACNGGPLHLIGLRKDKSYQVSGPLDFCGGKDPIIKHTGEMISIIFPGGPPNRGTGDIPTEKWIFGNGKLKKTK
;
A
#
# COMPACT_ATOMS: atom_id res chain seq x y z
N MET A 1 -16.30 -47.03 -55.23
CA MET A 1 -17.60 -46.35 -55.32
C MET A 1 -17.38 -44.85 -55.22
N SER A 2 -18.03 -44.12 -56.12
CA SER A 2 -18.27 -42.68 -56.16
C SER A 2 -17.11 -41.72 -56.43
N LEU A 3 -17.35 -40.95 -57.49
CA LEU A 3 -16.54 -39.91 -58.11
C LEU A 3 -16.55 -38.61 -57.28
N GLN A 4 -15.46 -37.84 -57.36
CA GLN A 4 -15.53 -36.38 -57.30
C GLN A 4 -14.80 -35.79 -58.49
N SER A 5 -15.57 -35.09 -59.32
CA SER A 5 -15.14 -34.37 -60.51
C SER A 5 -14.93 -32.88 -60.19
N LYS A 6 -13.82 -32.37 -60.71
CA LYS A 6 -13.51 -31.01 -61.21
C LYS A 6 -14.76 -30.12 -61.47
N TYR A 7 -14.75 -28.79 -61.33
CA TYR A 7 -13.93 -27.84 -62.10
C TYR A 7 -14.07 -26.39 -61.57
N ILE A 8 -13.13 -25.58 -62.03
CA ILE A 8 -12.81 -24.15 -61.81
C ILE A 8 -13.84 -23.23 -62.50
N ASN A 9 -14.08 -22.01 -61.98
CA ASN A 9 -13.88 -20.75 -62.73
C ASN A 9 -14.22 -19.49 -61.93
N GLU A 10 -13.30 -18.54 -62.07
CA GLU A 10 -13.33 -17.11 -61.75
C GLU A 10 -14.57 -16.42 -62.32
N VAL A 11 -15.02 -15.31 -61.70
CA VAL A 11 -15.29 -14.05 -62.40
C VAL A 11 -15.19 -12.90 -61.39
N LEU A 12 -14.20 -12.04 -61.58
CA LEU A 12 -14.14 -10.65 -61.10
C LEU A 12 -15.07 -9.79 -61.95
N ILE A 13 -16.07 -9.13 -61.35
CA ILE A 13 -16.61 -7.87 -61.90
C ILE A 13 -16.86 -6.90 -60.73
N ASN A 14 -16.16 -5.78 -60.81
CA ASN A 14 -16.33 -4.59 -60.00
C ASN A 14 -17.02 -3.54 -60.88
N PRO A 15 -18.11 -2.89 -60.43
CA PRO A 15 -18.40 -1.55 -60.91
C PRO A 15 -18.75 -0.60 -59.76
N SER A 16 -17.84 0.34 -59.51
CA SER A 16 -18.05 1.79 -59.63
C SER A 16 -19.41 2.41 -59.23
N THR A 17 -19.27 3.52 -58.50
CA THR A 17 -20.07 4.75 -58.49
C THR A 17 -21.36 4.85 -57.64
N ASN A 18 -21.18 5.56 -56.51
CA ASN A 18 -21.95 6.72 -56.05
C ASN A 18 -23.46 6.77 -56.36
N HIS A 19 -24.27 6.53 -55.32
CA HIS A 19 -25.56 7.21 -55.20
C HIS A 19 -25.77 7.74 -53.77
N ILE A 20 -26.05 9.03 -53.75
CA ILE A 20 -26.49 9.85 -52.63
C ILE A 20 -27.75 9.25 -52.01
N LEU A 21 -27.71 8.96 -50.71
CA LEU A 21 -28.91 8.70 -49.92
C LEU A 21 -28.92 9.64 -48.72
N LYS A 22 -29.62 10.76 -48.91
CA LYS A 22 -30.20 11.55 -47.83
C LYS A 22 -31.20 10.64 -47.10
N VAL A 23 -30.84 10.18 -45.91
CA VAL A 23 -31.80 9.60 -44.98
C VAL A 23 -31.80 10.49 -43.75
N GLY A 24 -32.95 11.09 -43.48
CA GLY A 24 -33.20 11.91 -42.31
C GLY A 24 -32.86 11.15 -41.05
N MET A 25 -31.94 11.71 -40.27
CA MET A 25 -31.52 11.15 -39.00
C MET A 25 -32.45 11.74 -37.92
N PRO A 26 -33.27 10.93 -37.23
CA PRO A 26 -34.01 11.41 -36.09
C PRO A 26 -33.00 11.78 -34.99
N ILE A 27 -33.10 13.03 -34.52
CA ILE A 27 -32.40 13.52 -33.33
C ILE A 27 -32.95 12.75 -32.13
N ILE A 28 -32.29 11.63 -31.80
CA ILE A 28 -32.43 11.00 -30.50
C ILE A 28 -31.45 11.72 -29.58
N LEU A 29 -31.95 12.76 -28.90
CA LEU A 29 -31.26 13.45 -27.83
C LEU A 29 -31.21 12.49 -26.63
N LEU A 30 -30.24 11.58 -26.62
CA LEU A 30 -29.93 10.78 -25.44
C LEU A 30 -29.31 11.74 -24.40
N LEU A 31 -30.13 12.26 -23.49
CA LEU A 31 -29.65 12.79 -22.22
C LEU A 31 -29.01 11.63 -21.47
N THR A 32 -27.70 11.44 -21.67
CA THR A 32 -26.89 10.69 -20.74
C THR A 32 -26.76 11.57 -19.50
N LEU A 33 -27.68 11.34 -18.55
CA LEU A 33 -27.47 11.64 -17.15
C LEU A 33 -26.20 10.89 -16.76
N GLY A 34 -25.05 11.56 -16.89
CA GLY A 34 -23.81 11.15 -16.29
C GLY A 34 -24.00 11.20 -14.78
N LEU A 35 -24.53 10.13 -14.21
CA LEU A 35 -24.30 9.81 -12.81
C LEU A 35 -22.80 9.53 -12.68
N SER A 36 -22.03 10.59 -12.50
CA SER A 36 -20.72 10.49 -11.88
C SER A 36 -20.95 9.96 -10.48
N LEU A 37 -20.90 8.63 -10.34
CA LEU A 37 -20.62 7.94 -9.09
C LEU A 37 -19.27 8.51 -8.62
N HIS A 38 -19.32 9.54 -7.78
CA HIS A 38 -18.20 9.88 -6.93
C HIS A 38 -18.08 8.73 -5.94
N GLU A 39 -17.31 7.70 -6.31
CA GLU A 39 -16.73 6.81 -5.32
C GLU A 39 -15.90 7.73 -4.43
N SER A 40 -16.38 7.95 -3.20
CA SER A 40 -15.61 8.64 -2.18
C SER A 40 -14.43 7.74 -1.85
N PHE A 41 -13.35 7.88 -2.60
CA PHE A 41 -12.09 7.25 -2.26
C PHE A 41 -11.71 7.77 -0.87
N GLY A 42 -11.69 6.87 0.10
CA GLY A 42 -11.22 7.18 1.45
C GLY A 42 -9.80 7.74 1.42
N GLU A 43 -9.37 8.34 2.52
CA GLU A 43 -8.02 8.90 2.65
C GLU A 43 -6.98 7.83 2.24
N GLU A 44 -6.09 8.18 1.32
CA GLU A 44 -5.08 7.27 0.79
C GLU A 44 -3.70 7.90 0.96
N LYS A 45 -2.73 7.10 1.41
CA LYS A 45 -1.33 7.47 1.49
C LYS A 45 -0.49 6.52 0.65
N ARG A 46 0.42 7.09 -0.13
CA ARG A 46 1.30 6.39 -1.06
C ARG A 46 2.77 6.70 -0.75
N LEU A 47 3.64 5.74 -1.01
CA LEU A 47 5.10 5.87 -0.86
C LEU A 47 5.81 5.06 -1.95
N ASP A 48 6.64 5.74 -2.74
CA ASP A 48 7.50 5.10 -3.73
C ASP A 48 8.74 4.48 -3.07
N THR A 49 8.92 3.17 -3.25
CA THR A 49 10.02 2.39 -2.67
C THR A 49 10.84 1.71 -3.76
N VAL A 50 12.00 1.16 -3.40
CA VAL A 50 12.82 0.31 -4.28
C VAL A 50 12.11 -0.96 -4.76
N ALA A 51 11.06 -1.39 -4.07
CA ALA A 51 10.31 -2.62 -4.36
C ALA A 51 8.98 -2.38 -5.07
N GLY A 52 8.58 -1.12 -5.29
CA GLY A 52 7.28 -0.73 -5.84
C GLY A 52 6.56 0.33 -4.98
N GLU A 53 5.29 0.54 -5.24
CA GLU A 53 4.47 1.52 -4.51
C GLU A 53 3.86 0.87 -3.26
N ILE A 54 4.10 1.46 -2.09
CA ILE A 54 3.35 1.16 -0.87
C ILE A 54 2.09 2.02 -0.83
N ARG A 55 0.94 1.39 -0.59
CA ARG A 55 -0.36 2.06 -0.42
C ARG A 55 -1.03 1.62 0.86
N TYR A 56 -1.70 2.54 1.55
CA TYR A 56 -2.61 2.20 2.64
C TYR A 56 -4.06 2.27 2.18
N ILE A 57 -4.81 1.20 2.43
CA ILE A 57 -6.24 1.14 2.12
C ILE A 57 -7.03 0.77 3.36
N ARG A 58 -8.01 1.62 3.71
CA ARG A 58 -9.01 1.35 4.74
C ARG A 58 -10.25 0.71 4.14
N ASN A 59 -10.72 -0.36 4.77
CA ASN A 59 -12.00 -0.98 4.44
C ASN A 59 -13.06 -0.54 5.47
N GLU A 60 -13.85 0.46 5.08
CA GLU A 60 -14.91 1.07 5.90
C GLU A 60 -16.00 0.08 6.38
N LYS A 61 -16.13 -1.10 5.73
CA LYS A 61 -17.13 -2.11 6.12
C LYS A 61 -16.64 -3.11 7.16
N THR A 62 -15.32 -3.26 7.30
CA THR A 62 -14.73 -4.33 8.11
C THR A 62 -13.79 -3.82 9.19
N SER A 63 -13.67 -2.50 9.36
CA SER A 63 -12.75 -1.88 10.31
C SER A 63 -11.28 -2.28 10.12
N ARG A 64 -10.92 -2.78 8.93
CA ARG A 64 -9.59 -3.31 8.65
C ARG A 64 -8.83 -2.47 7.66
N CYS A 65 -7.53 -2.37 7.89
CA CYS A 65 -6.62 -1.65 7.03
C CYS A 65 -5.56 -2.58 6.46
N ASN A 66 -5.21 -2.33 5.21
CA ASN A 66 -4.20 -3.09 4.50
C ASN A 66 -3.12 -2.15 4.03
N VAL A 67 -1.87 -2.51 4.30
CA VAL A 67 -0.73 -1.98 3.56
C VAL A 67 -0.51 -2.89 2.38
N LEU A 68 -0.47 -2.29 1.19
CA LEU A 68 -0.23 -2.96 -0.07
C LEU A 68 1.15 -2.59 -0.59
N LEU A 69 1.83 -3.53 -1.26
CA LEU A 69 2.99 -3.30 -2.13
C LEU A 69 2.61 -3.76 -3.53
N ASP A 70 2.58 -2.87 -4.52
CA ASP A 70 2.11 -3.17 -5.89
C ASP A 70 0.76 -3.93 -5.90
N ASN A 71 -0.22 -3.45 -5.11
CA ASN A 71 -1.54 -4.04 -4.91
C ASN A 71 -1.59 -5.39 -4.15
N LYS A 72 -0.46 -5.93 -3.69
CA LYS A 72 -0.42 -7.12 -2.84
C LYS A 72 -0.46 -6.73 -1.36
N SER A 73 -1.39 -7.28 -0.58
CA SER A 73 -1.43 -7.07 0.86
C SER A 73 -0.19 -7.65 1.55
N ILE A 74 0.57 -6.78 2.23
CA ILE A 74 1.80 -7.13 2.95
C ILE A 74 1.66 -7.01 4.47
N LEU A 75 0.73 -6.18 4.95
CA LEU A 75 0.39 -6.02 6.36
C LEU A 75 -1.12 -5.75 6.49
N LYS A 76 -1.73 -6.33 7.54
CA LYS A 76 -3.14 -6.15 7.90
C LYS A 76 -3.22 -5.68 9.34
N MET A 77 -4.03 -4.66 9.58
CA MET A 77 -4.20 -4.03 10.89
C MET A 77 -5.69 -3.77 11.14
N GLU A 78 -6.07 -3.69 12.41
CA GLU A 78 -7.39 -3.22 12.83
C GLU A 78 -7.33 -1.69 12.93
N CYS A 79 -8.31 -0.97 12.36
CA CYS A 79 -8.26 0.48 12.18
C CYS A 79 -9.64 1.16 12.23
N GLU A 80 -10.58 0.58 13.00
CA GLU A 80 -11.92 1.15 13.21
C GLU A 80 -11.85 2.62 13.64
N PHE A 81 -10.96 2.92 14.58
CA PHE A 81 -10.73 4.24 15.14
C PHE A 81 -9.27 4.65 14.96
N ALA A 82 -8.78 4.68 13.73
CA ALA A 82 -7.41 5.10 13.43
C ALA A 82 -7.37 6.06 12.23
N TYR A 83 -6.46 7.02 12.30
CA TYR A 83 -6.02 7.81 11.16
C TYR A 83 -5.12 6.97 10.24
N LEU A 84 -4.75 7.54 9.09
CA LEU A 84 -3.71 6.95 8.26
C LEU A 84 -2.39 6.79 9.04
N PRO A 85 -1.65 5.70 8.81
CA PRO A 85 -0.40 5.46 9.51
C PRO A 85 0.68 6.47 9.10
N GLU A 86 1.58 6.74 10.03
CA GLU A 86 2.70 7.63 9.84
C GLU A 86 3.93 6.88 9.33
N ILE A 87 4.71 7.54 8.47
CA ILE A 87 6.04 7.03 8.10
C ILE A 87 6.99 7.68 9.07
N ARG A 88 7.62 6.89 9.93
CA ARG A 88 8.58 7.36 10.95
C ARG A 88 10.03 7.21 10.51
N GLY A 89 10.26 6.51 9.40
CA GLY A 89 11.57 6.42 8.75
C GLY A 89 11.48 5.75 7.38
N ASP A 90 12.35 6.19 6.46
CA ASP A 90 12.65 5.59 5.16
C ASP A 90 14.18 5.58 5.04
N PHE A 91 14.78 4.39 5.05
CA PHE A 91 16.22 4.20 5.02
C PHE A 91 16.60 3.36 3.80
N ARG A 92 17.64 3.74 3.06
CA ARG A 92 18.02 3.10 1.77
C ARG A 92 19.50 2.72 1.64
N GLU A 93 20.31 2.99 2.65
CA GLU A 93 21.75 2.77 2.59
C GLU A 93 22.16 1.76 3.65
N ASN A 94 23.06 0.83 3.34
CA ASN A 94 23.67 -0.08 4.30
C ASN A 94 22.66 -0.78 5.24
N LEU A 95 21.77 -1.64 4.71
CA LEU A 95 20.69 -2.31 5.49
C LEU A 95 20.84 -3.84 5.52
N GLY A 96 22.09 -4.30 5.43
CA GLY A 96 22.44 -5.72 5.36
C GLY A 96 21.79 -6.38 4.13
N LYS A 97 20.79 -7.23 4.37
CA LYS A 97 20.10 -8.00 3.31
C LYS A 97 18.96 -7.25 2.60
N PHE A 98 18.68 -6.00 2.97
CA PHE A 98 17.60 -5.20 2.39
C PHE A 98 18.19 -4.02 1.59
N ASP A 99 17.46 -3.58 0.57
CA ASP A 99 17.78 -2.36 -0.19
C ASP A 99 17.10 -1.12 0.43
N GLU A 100 15.98 -1.31 1.14
CA GLU A 100 15.26 -0.24 1.83
C GLU A 100 14.55 -0.79 3.08
N VAL A 101 14.41 0.03 4.11
CA VAL A 101 13.58 -0.26 5.28
C VAL A 101 12.67 0.94 5.55
N VAL A 102 11.36 0.69 5.50
CA VAL A 102 10.33 1.67 5.87
C VAL A 102 9.83 1.36 7.28
N VAL A 103 9.74 2.37 8.13
CA VAL A 103 9.15 2.26 9.47
C VAL A 103 7.79 2.93 9.47
N LEU A 104 6.74 2.13 9.65
CA LEU A 104 5.36 2.55 9.68
C LEU A 104 4.85 2.56 11.13
N GLN A 105 4.14 3.61 11.54
CA GLN A 105 3.48 3.68 12.83
C GLN A 105 1.97 3.73 12.65
N GLU A 106 1.25 2.83 13.31
CA GLU A 106 -0.21 2.94 13.42
C GLU A 106 -0.60 4.22 14.14
N ASN A 107 -1.74 4.84 13.76
CA ASN A 107 -2.17 6.12 14.34
C ASN A 107 -3.59 6.01 14.93
N PRO A 108 -3.78 5.30 16.06
CA PRO A 108 -5.10 5.15 16.67
C PRO A 108 -5.61 6.46 17.26
N MET A 109 -6.87 6.79 17.00
CA MET A 109 -7.57 7.96 17.50
C MET A 109 -7.82 7.85 19.01
N GLY A 110 -7.62 8.96 19.73
CA GLY A 110 -7.96 9.04 21.16
C GLY A 110 -7.09 8.16 22.07
N ASN A 111 -5.99 7.62 21.58
CA ASN A 111 -5.11 6.76 22.34
C ASN A 111 -4.29 7.57 23.38
N ALA A 112 -3.93 6.95 24.52
CA ALA A 112 -3.17 7.60 25.60
C ALA A 112 -1.64 7.58 25.38
N CYS A 113 -1.21 6.94 24.30
CA CYS A 113 0.16 6.77 23.86
C CYS A 113 0.50 7.81 22.77
N ASN A 114 1.77 7.93 22.40
CA ASN A 114 2.18 8.77 21.27
C ASN A 114 2.17 7.94 19.97
N GLY A 115 0.98 7.49 19.59
CA GLY A 115 0.74 6.61 18.45
C GLY A 115 0.61 5.13 18.83
N GLY A 116 0.43 4.29 17.81
CA GLY A 116 0.26 2.84 17.95
C GLY A 116 1.53 2.05 17.63
N PRO A 117 1.39 0.74 17.41
CA PRO A 117 2.51 -0.15 17.10
C PRO A 117 3.34 0.32 15.90
N LEU A 118 4.66 0.09 15.99
CA LEU A 118 5.59 0.25 14.88
C LEU A 118 5.72 -1.06 14.09
N HIS A 119 5.78 -0.95 12.77
CA HIS A 119 6.06 -2.03 11.83
C HIS A 119 7.25 -1.65 10.97
N LEU A 120 8.21 -2.57 10.82
CA LEU A 120 9.37 -2.38 9.96
C LEU A 120 9.23 -3.27 8.74
N ILE A 121 9.28 -2.65 7.57
CA ILE A 121 9.11 -3.30 6.28
C ILE A 121 10.47 -3.26 5.57
N GLY A 122 11.18 -4.39 5.58
CA GLY A 122 12.41 -4.56 4.81
C GLY A 122 12.08 -4.94 3.37
N LEU A 123 12.60 -4.17 2.42
CA LEU A 123 12.30 -4.26 0.99
C LEU A 123 13.57 -4.56 0.19
N ARG A 124 13.39 -5.24 -0.95
CA ARG A 124 14.46 -5.53 -1.91
C ARG A 124 14.04 -5.13 -3.32
N LYS A 125 15.01 -4.81 -4.17
CA LYS A 125 14.77 -4.43 -5.58
C LYS A 125 14.11 -5.53 -6.42
N ASP A 126 14.23 -6.79 -5.99
CA ASP A 126 13.53 -7.93 -6.61
C ASP A 126 12.05 -8.03 -6.21
N LYS A 127 11.51 -7.01 -5.52
CA LYS A 127 10.15 -6.91 -4.98
C LYS A 127 9.85 -7.87 -3.83
N SER A 128 10.83 -8.63 -3.34
CA SER A 128 10.66 -9.40 -2.11
C SER A 128 10.68 -8.48 -0.89
N TYR A 129 9.96 -8.88 0.16
CA TYR A 129 9.81 -8.08 1.37
C TYR A 129 9.75 -8.95 2.62
N GLN A 130 10.01 -8.33 3.77
CA GLN A 130 9.81 -8.92 5.08
C GLN A 130 9.28 -7.88 6.04
N VAL A 131 8.12 -8.16 6.64
CA VAL A 131 7.51 -7.30 7.67
C VAL A 131 7.89 -7.85 9.05
N SER A 132 8.27 -6.97 9.98
CA SER A 132 8.48 -7.34 11.37
C SER A 132 7.17 -7.72 12.06
N GLY A 133 7.26 -8.34 13.24
CA GLY A 133 6.13 -8.28 14.17
C GLY A 133 5.87 -6.83 14.62
N PRO A 134 4.67 -6.53 15.14
CA PRO A 134 4.39 -5.22 15.72
C PRO A 134 5.30 -4.97 16.92
N LEU A 135 5.86 -3.76 16.99
CA LEU A 135 6.57 -3.26 18.15
C LEU A 135 5.70 -2.22 18.84
N ASP A 136 4.97 -2.67 19.86
CA ASP A 136 4.06 -1.83 20.61
C ASP A 136 4.76 -1.27 21.86
N PHE A 137 4.60 0.03 22.09
CA PHE A 137 5.10 0.72 23.25
C PHE A 137 4.17 1.88 23.58
N CYS A 138 3.52 1.81 24.74
CA CYS A 138 2.59 2.82 25.19
C CYS A 138 3.10 3.54 26.44
N GLY A 139 2.78 4.83 26.50
CA GLY A 139 2.84 5.61 27.73
C GLY A 139 4.07 6.47 27.89
N GLY A 140 5.09 6.35 27.05
CA GLY A 140 6.31 7.17 27.14
C GLY A 140 6.43 8.21 26.03
N LYS A 141 7.63 8.79 25.94
CA LYS A 141 8.04 9.71 24.87
C LYS A 141 8.08 8.99 23.52
N ASP A 142 8.04 9.79 22.46
CA ASP A 142 8.18 9.31 21.08
C ASP A 142 9.45 8.45 20.89
N PRO A 143 9.36 7.38 20.08
CA PRO A 143 10.51 6.56 19.74
C PRO A 143 11.56 7.37 18.97
N ILE A 144 12.82 7.15 19.33
CA ILE A 144 13.97 7.61 18.55
C ILE A 144 14.37 6.48 17.61
N ILE A 145 14.25 6.72 16.30
CA ILE A 145 14.58 5.75 15.26
C ILE A 145 15.86 6.21 14.58
N LYS A 146 16.87 5.33 14.53
CA LYS A 146 18.17 5.62 13.93
C LYS A 146 18.61 4.47 13.05
N HIS A 147 19.21 4.80 11.93
CA HIS A 147 19.99 3.86 11.15
C HIS A 147 21.41 3.78 11.74
N THR A 148 21.91 2.57 11.98
CA THR A 148 23.21 2.33 12.64
C THR A 148 23.87 1.10 12.04
N GLY A 149 24.90 1.31 11.21
CA GLY A 149 25.53 0.23 10.46
C GLY A 149 24.50 -0.44 9.55
N GLU A 150 24.39 -1.76 9.62
CA GLU A 150 23.43 -2.56 8.83
C GLU A 150 22.01 -2.65 9.43
N MET A 151 21.72 -1.91 10.51
CA MET A 151 20.53 -2.13 11.34
C MET A 151 19.75 -0.84 11.59
N ILE A 152 18.47 -0.98 11.89
CA ILE A 152 17.64 0.10 12.43
C ILE A 152 17.54 -0.06 13.95
N SER A 153 18.02 0.92 14.70
CA SER A 153 17.86 1.01 16.14
C SER A 153 16.61 1.80 16.48
N ILE A 154 15.79 1.28 17.38
CA ILE A 154 14.59 1.92 17.91
C ILE A 154 14.78 2.03 19.42
N ILE A 155 14.73 3.24 19.93
CA ILE A 155 14.88 3.52 21.36
C ILE A 155 13.58 4.16 21.82
N PHE A 156 12.91 3.51 22.75
CA PHE A 156 11.81 4.09 23.51
C PHE A 156 12.40 4.74 24.75
N PRO A 157 12.48 6.07 24.83
CA PRO A 157 13.10 6.75 25.95
C PRO A 157 12.29 6.50 27.22
N GLY A 158 12.98 6.14 28.30
CA GLY A 158 12.35 6.06 29.61
C GLY A 158 12.00 7.44 30.18
N GLY A 159 11.24 7.43 31.25
CA GLY A 159 10.78 8.63 31.95
C GLY A 159 9.36 8.50 32.48
N PRO A 160 8.79 9.60 33.01
CA PRO A 160 7.43 9.59 33.52
C PRO A 160 6.43 9.24 32.42
N PRO A 161 5.33 8.55 32.74
CA PRO A 161 4.32 8.24 31.76
C PRO A 161 3.59 9.51 31.30
N ASN A 162 3.07 9.51 30.07
CA ASN A 162 2.23 10.59 29.53
C ASN A 162 0.97 10.82 30.38
N ARG A 163 0.49 9.78 31.07
CA ARG A 163 -0.60 9.84 32.06
C ARG A 163 -0.31 8.89 33.22
N GLY A 164 -0.64 9.31 34.44
CA GLY A 164 -0.50 8.50 35.66
C GLY A 164 0.77 8.80 36.45
N THR A 165 1.20 7.85 37.28
CA THR A 165 2.38 7.97 38.15
C THR A 165 3.31 6.77 37.93
N GLY A 166 4.58 6.92 38.28
CA GLY A 166 5.61 5.90 38.06
C GLY A 166 6.65 6.32 37.00
N ASP A 167 7.47 5.37 36.59
CA ASP A 167 8.52 5.58 35.58
C ASP A 167 8.49 4.41 34.58
N ILE A 168 8.58 4.74 33.30
CA ILE A 168 8.67 3.77 32.22
C ILE A 168 10.14 3.52 31.91
N PRO A 169 10.60 2.26 31.90
CA PRO A 169 11.99 1.97 31.60
C PRO A 169 12.32 2.31 30.15
N THR A 170 13.58 2.67 29.90
CA THR A 170 14.08 2.79 28.53
C THR A 170 14.13 1.41 27.88
N GLU A 171 13.53 1.27 26.71
CA GLU A 171 13.65 0.07 25.89
C GLU A 171 14.45 0.33 24.63
N LYS A 172 15.29 -0.63 24.24
CA LYS A 172 16.08 -0.56 23.01
C LYS A 172 15.88 -1.80 22.18
N TRP A 173 15.53 -1.58 20.93
CA TRP A 173 15.30 -2.62 19.94
C TRP A 173 16.22 -2.41 18.74
N ILE A 174 16.60 -3.51 18.11
CA ILE A 174 17.29 -3.51 16.82
C ILE A 174 16.46 -4.31 15.82
N PHE A 175 16.33 -3.78 14.63
CA PHE A 175 15.84 -4.50 13.46
C PHE A 175 17.01 -4.79 12.54
N GLY A 176 17.24 -6.08 12.30
CA GLY A 176 18.27 -6.59 11.41
C GLY A 176 17.90 -7.97 10.92
N ASN A 177 18.27 -8.29 9.69
CA ASN A 177 17.91 -9.56 9.04
C ASN A 177 16.39 -9.88 9.05
N GLY A 178 15.56 -8.84 9.13
CA GLY A 178 14.10 -8.93 9.10
C GLY A 178 13.45 -9.31 10.43
N LYS A 179 14.21 -9.27 11.53
CA LYS A 179 13.72 -9.58 12.87
C LYS A 179 13.96 -8.41 13.81
N LEU A 180 13.00 -8.18 14.69
CA LEU A 180 13.17 -7.30 15.84
C LEU A 180 13.78 -8.09 17.00
N LYS A 181 14.72 -7.47 17.71
CA LYS A 181 15.32 -8.01 18.92
C LYS A 181 15.45 -6.91 19.97
N LYS A 182 14.91 -7.15 21.17
CA LYS A 182 15.15 -6.32 22.34
C LYS A 182 16.60 -6.50 22.79
N THR A 183 17.26 -5.39 23.07
CA THR A 183 18.68 -5.31 23.49
C THR A 183 18.85 -4.67 24.86
N LYS A 184 17.84 -3.92 25.31
CA LYS A 184 17.72 -3.39 26.66
C LYS A 184 16.25 -3.17 26.98
#